data_AF-A0A5A8F622-F1
#
_entry.id   AF-A0A5A8F622-F1
#
_cell.length_a   1.000
_cell.length_b   1.000
_cell.length_c   1.000
_cell.angle_alpha   90.00
_cell.angle_beta   90.00
_cell.angle_gamma   90.00
#
_symmetry.space_group_name_H-M   'P 1'
#
loop_
_entity.id
_entity.type
_entity.pdbx_description
1 polymer ?
#
loop_
_entity_poly.entity_id
_entity_poly.type
_entity_poly.pdbx_seq_one_letter_code
_entity_poly.pdbx_strand_id
1 'polypeptide(L)'
;MINQNYTFEKLRKENLLYLSDINQLSYAEKEKIYSHFIPEKLYQILGIKNFDELKNKYYFRLFCEPGTDFVKIEIKIDKNQKDWIFLLEIADTIYYQLELSLIVIGDPNAPFFDVYHDRFGHRNYFATAERNIEEETKALKAGLYPHQSRKGLNLFDNLLENLESFCRYTEKHLIETDPLGYASAIFYEKKGFGYIDGKKLMLKIDKEFYPEGLLYKKLDNSNIFRKQEYWNNVWGRSWAIHDGVLKEALGVEFNHIKMYKPIDKKLQVNTFMTQGVI
;
A
#
# COMPACT_ATOMS: atom_id res chain seq x y z
N MET A 1 -4.02 -11.84 -24.97
CA MET A 1 -3.16 -10.91 -24.22
C MET A 1 -3.18 -9.57 -24.94
N ILE A 2 -3.68 -8.53 -24.29
CA ILE A 2 -3.61 -7.18 -24.84
C ILE A 2 -2.14 -6.77 -24.74
N ASN A 3 -1.52 -6.36 -25.83
CA ASN A 3 -0.12 -5.95 -25.82
C ASN A 3 0.00 -4.63 -25.01
N GLN A 4 0.56 -4.72 -23.81
CA GLN A 4 0.75 -3.59 -22.89
C GLN A 4 1.51 -2.45 -23.55
N ASN A 5 2.53 -2.76 -24.35
CA ASN A 5 3.31 -1.77 -25.08
C ASN A 5 2.45 -1.01 -26.09
N TYR A 6 1.57 -1.70 -26.82
CA TYR A 6 0.68 -1.03 -27.78
C TYR A 6 -0.32 -0.09 -27.08
N THR A 7 -0.86 -0.49 -25.93
CA THR A 7 -1.85 0.31 -25.21
C THR A 7 -1.23 1.57 -24.61
N PHE A 8 -0.05 1.49 -24.01
CA PHE A 8 0.62 2.67 -23.47
C PHE A 8 1.34 3.52 -24.54
N GLU A 9 1.78 2.93 -25.65
CA GLU A 9 2.24 3.71 -26.82
C GLU A 9 1.15 4.64 -27.35
N LYS A 10 -0.12 4.21 -27.31
CA LYS A 10 -1.26 5.03 -27.70
C LYS A 10 -1.32 6.32 -26.85
N LEU A 11 -1.10 6.21 -25.54
CA LEU A 11 -1.10 7.37 -24.63
C LEU A 11 -0.12 8.44 -25.10
N ARG A 12 1.10 8.02 -25.44
CA ARG A 12 2.13 8.93 -25.95
C ARG A 12 1.78 9.50 -27.32
N LYS A 13 1.25 8.69 -28.24
CA LYS A 13 0.87 9.12 -29.60
C LYS A 13 -0.28 10.13 -29.59
N GLU A 14 -1.22 9.98 -28.66
CA GLU A 14 -2.39 10.85 -28.52
C GLU A 14 -2.19 11.97 -27.48
N ASN A 15 -0.98 12.10 -26.92
CA ASN A 15 -0.64 13.10 -25.91
C ASN A 15 -1.57 13.07 -24.67
N LEU A 16 -1.96 11.86 -24.26
CA LEU A 16 -2.76 11.60 -23.05
C LEU A 16 -1.80 11.40 -21.88
N LEU A 17 -1.52 12.49 -21.18
CA LEU A 17 -0.43 12.59 -20.23
C LEU A 17 -0.92 12.54 -18.77
N TYR A 18 -2.13 13.02 -18.53
CA TYR A 18 -2.80 13.01 -17.22
C TYR A 18 -3.82 11.87 -17.14
N LEU A 19 -4.08 11.38 -15.93
CA LEU A 19 -5.21 10.50 -15.64
C LEU A 19 -6.53 11.18 -16.03
N SER A 20 -6.63 12.50 -15.87
CA SER A 20 -7.80 13.28 -16.31
C SER A 20 -8.01 13.24 -17.82
N ASP A 21 -6.94 13.22 -18.63
CA ASP A 21 -7.03 13.04 -20.08
C ASP A 21 -7.58 11.63 -20.42
N ILE A 22 -7.05 10.61 -19.76
CA ILE A 22 -7.46 9.21 -19.96
C ILE A 22 -8.91 9.02 -19.50
N ASN A 23 -9.31 9.68 -18.42
CA ASN A 23 -10.65 9.56 -17.83
C ASN A 23 -11.76 10.12 -18.73
N GLN A 24 -11.41 10.95 -19.71
CA GLN A 24 -12.33 11.44 -20.75
C GLN A 24 -12.62 10.41 -21.86
N LEU A 25 -11.81 9.35 -21.97
CA LEU A 25 -12.02 8.31 -22.99
C LEU A 25 -13.29 7.48 -22.72
N SER A 26 -13.70 6.72 -23.74
CA SER A 26 -14.80 5.77 -23.59
C SER A 26 -14.49 4.74 -22.50
N TYR A 27 -15.52 4.24 -21.80
CA TYR A 27 -15.32 3.30 -20.70
C TYR A 27 -14.52 2.04 -21.12
N ALA A 28 -14.76 1.52 -22.33
CA ALA A 28 -14.03 0.37 -22.87
C ALA A 28 -12.52 0.65 -23.06
N GLU A 29 -12.16 1.87 -23.46
CA GLU A 29 -10.76 2.28 -23.56
C GLU A 29 -10.12 2.44 -22.19
N LYS A 30 -10.85 3.03 -21.22
CA LYS A 30 -10.39 3.16 -19.84
C LYS A 30 -10.14 1.80 -19.19
N GLU A 31 -11.07 0.87 -19.33
CA GLU A 31 -10.90 -0.51 -18.86
C GLU A 31 -9.66 -1.16 -19.46
N LYS A 32 -9.47 -1.01 -20.78
CA LYS A 32 -8.31 -1.56 -21.46
C LYS A 32 -7.01 -0.96 -20.93
N ILE A 33 -6.94 0.35 -20.71
CA ILE A 33 -5.73 1.02 -20.18
C ILE A 33 -5.50 0.59 -18.73
N TYR A 34 -6.50 0.76 -17.86
CA TYR A 34 -6.35 0.56 -16.42
C TYR A 34 -6.25 -0.92 -16.01
N SER A 35 -6.72 -1.86 -16.82
CA SER A 35 -6.48 -3.29 -16.58
C SER A 35 -5.00 -3.68 -16.57
N HIS A 36 -4.12 -2.88 -17.20
CA HIS A 36 -2.66 -3.11 -17.16
C HIS A 36 -2.04 -2.84 -15.78
N PHE A 37 -2.75 -2.17 -14.87
CA PHE A 37 -2.27 -2.03 -13.49
C PHE A 37 -2.47 -3.32 -12.66
N ILE A 38 -3.34 -4.23 -13.11
CA ILE A 38 -3.59 -5.50 -12.44
C ILE A 38 -2.43 -6.45 -12.77
N PRO A 39 -1.64 -6.93 -11.79
CA PRO A 39 -0.50 -7.81 -12.05
C PRO A 39 -0.92 -9.11 -12.75
N GLU A 40 -0.21 -9.52 -13.81
CA GLU A 40 -0.53 -10.76 -14.56
C GLU A 40 -0.54 -12.01 -13.68
N LYS A 41 0.36 -12.06 -12.68
CA LYS A 41 0.40 -13.15 -11.69
C LYS A 41 -0.87 -13.27 -10.86
N LEU A 42 -1.64 -12.19 -10.68
CA LEU A 42 -2.93 -12.26 -9.97
C LEU A 42 -3.91 -13.14 -10.74
N TYR A 43 -3.92 -13.05 -12.08
CA TYR A 43 -4.77 -13.89 -12.92
C TYR A 43 -4.44 -15.38 -12.73
N GLN A 44 -3.15 -15.71 -12.65
CA GLN A 44 -2.68 -17.08 -12.39
C GLN A 44 -3.17 -17.59 -11.03
N ILE A 45 -3.03 -16.78 -9.97
CA ILE A 45 -3.47 -17.12 -8.60
C ILE A 45 -4.98 -17.33 -8.53
N LEU A 46 -5.76 -16.52 -9.27
CA LEU A 46 -7.22 -16.61 -9.31
C LEU A 46 -7.73 -17.70 -10.27
N GLY A 47 -6.83 -18.35 -11.02
CA GLY A 47 -7.16 -19.36 -12.02
C GLY A 47 -8.01 -18.81 -13.17
N ILE A 48 -7.72 -17.59 -13.62
CA ILE A 48 -8.41 -16.89 -14.71
C ILE A 48 -7.43 -16.58 -15.85
N LYS A 49 -7.92 -16.54 -17.09
CA LYS A 49 -7.07 -16.43 -18.29
C LYS A 49 -6.90 -14.98 -18.77
N ASN A 50 -7.87 -14.12 -18.51
CA ASN A 50 -7.89 -12.76 -19.03
C ASN A 50 -8.80 -11.85 -18.19
N PHE A 51 -8.80 -10.57 -18.55
CA PHE A 51 -9.57 -9.53 -17.87
C PHE A 51 -11.09 -9.71 -18.00
N ASP A 52 -11.61 -10.23 -19.11
CA ASP A 52 -13.04 -10.48 -19.25
C ASP A 52 -13.51 -11.58 -18.28
N GLU A 53 -12.72 -12.65 -18.14
CA GLU A 53 -12.98 -13.71 -17.15
C GLU A 53 -12.89 -13.17 -15.71
N LEU A 54 -11.95 -12.26 -15.44
CA LEU A 54 -11.85 -11.57 -14.16
C LEU A 54 -13.16 -10.86 -13.81
N LYS A 55 -13.65 -10.02 -14.73
CA LYS A 55 -14.87 -9.22 -14.55
C LYS A 55 -16.14 -10.07 -14.40
N ASN A 56 -16.17 -11.23 -15.05
CA ASN A 56 -17.31 -12.14 -14.99
C ASN A 56 -17.35 -12.98 -13.71
N LYS A 57 -16.18 -13.34 -13.16
CA LYS A 57 -16.07 -14.24 -12.00
C LYS A 57 -15.98 -13.49 -10.66
N TYR A 58 -15.40 -12.31 -10.66
CA TYR A 58 -15.14 -11.51 -9.46
C TYR A 58 -15.91 -10.20 -9.51
N TYR A 59 -16.14 -9.63 -8.33
CA TYR A 59 -16.70 -8.29 -8.25
C TYR A 59 -15.63 -7.25 -8.59
N PHE A 60 -15.71 -6.72 -9.81
CA PHE A 60 -14.83 -5.68 -10.33
C PHE A 60 -15.52 -4.31 -10.32
N ARG A 61 -14.81 -3.28 -9.85
CA ARG A 61 -15.21 -1.88 -10.04
C ARG A 61 -14.02 -1.02 -10.47
N LEU A 62 -14.32 -0.08 -11.35
CA LEU A 62 -13.39 0.94 -11.83
C LEU A 62 -14.05 2.30 -11.64
N PHE A 63 -13.44 3.14 -10.81
CA PHE A 63 -13.83 4.53 -10.58
C PHE A 63 -12.82 5.42 -11.31
N CYS A 64 -13.30 6.21 -12.27
CA CYS A 64 -12.49 6.94 -13.25
C CYS A 64 -13.38 7.95 -13.99
N GLU A 65 -14.19 8.70 -13.26
CA GLU A 65 -15.20 9.60 -13.75
C GLU A 65 -14.56 10.67 -14.67
N PRO A 66 -15.21 11.06 -15.78
CA PRO A 66 -14.62 12.02 -16.72
C PRO A 66 -14.16 13.32 -16.03
N GLY A 67 -12.92 13.73 -16.33
CA GLY A 67 -12.31 14.94 -15.78
C GLY A 67 -11.73 14.81 -14.36
N THR A 68 -11.88 13.65 -13.69
CA THR A 68 -11.18 13.39 -12.42
C THR A 68 -9.71 13.07 -12.67
N ASP A 69 -8.85 13.42 -11.72
CA ASP A 69 -7.40 13.20 -11.74
C ASP A 69 -6.98 11.92 -11.01
N PHE A 70 -7.93 11.08 -10.61
CA PHE A 70 -7.68 9.83 -9.91
C PHE A 70 -8.32 8.64 -10.64
N VAL A 71 -7.80 7.45 -10.32
CA VAL A 71 -8.44 6.19 -10.69
C VAL A 71 -8.37 5.22 -9.52
N LYS A 72 -9.46 4.51 -9.29
CA LYS A 72 -9.55 3.46 -8.29
C LYS A 72 -10.03 2.15 -8.92
N ILE A 73 -9.29 1.07 -8.68
CA ILE A 73 -9.59 -0.28 -9.13
C ILE A 73 -9.88 -1.14 -7.91
N GLU A 74 -11.07 -1.75 -7.87
CA GLU A 74 -11.46 -2.70 -6.83
C GLU A 74 -11.75 -4.07 -7.43
N ILE A 75 -11.15 -5.11 -6.83
CA ILE A 75 -11.46 -6.52 -7.11
C ILE A 75 -11.76 -7.20 -5.78
N LYS A 76 -12.94 -7.80 -5.69
CA LYS A 76 -13.40 -8.57 -4.51
C LYS A 76 -13.91 -9.93 -4.94
N ILE A 77 -14.03 -10.86 -3.98
CA ILE A 77 -14.65 -12.17 -4.20
C ILE A 77 -16.07 -11.98 -4.74
N ASP A 78 -16.87 -11.19 -4.04
CA ASP A 78 -18.23 -10.80 -4.44
C ASP A 78 -18.59 -9.43 -3.83
N LYS A 79 -19.82 -8.96 -4.10
CA LYS A 79 -20.32 -7.65 -3.65
C LYS A 79 -20.47 -7.52 -2.12
N ASN A 80 -20.62 -8.64 -1.41
CA ASN A 80 -20.82 -8.71 0.04
C ASN A 80 -19.48 -8.81 0.79
N GLN A 81 -18.39 -9.17 0.09
CA GLN A 81 -17.06 -9.20 0.68
C GLN A 81 -16.64 -7.80 1.17
N LYS A 82 -16.26 -7.71 2.44
CA LYS A 82 -15.92 -6.43 3.09
C LYS A 82 -14.59 -5.87 2.61
N ASP A 83 -13.62 -6.74 2.35
CA ASP A 83 -12.27 -6.39 1.93
C ASP A 83 -12.00 -6.69 0.45
N TRP A 84 -10.75 -6.49 0.04
CA TRP A 84 -10.33 -6.54 -1.36
C TRP A 84 -9.29 -7.63 -1.59
N ILE A 85 -9.44 -8.32 -2.71
CA ILE A 85 -8.36 -9.13 -3.31
C ILE A 85 -7.30 -8.17 -3.86
N PHE A 86 -7.76 -7.14 -4.57
CA PHE A 86 -6.92 -6.09 -5.12
C PHE A 86 -7.64 -4.76 -4.98
N LEU A 87 -6.96 -3.77 -4.43
CA LEU A 87 -7.37 -2.37 -4.39
C LEU A 87 -6.18 -1.55 -4.84
N LEU A 88 -6.36 -0.71 -5.85
CA LEU A 88 -5.38 0.28 -6.27
C LEU A 88 -6.07 1.64 -6.35
N GLU A 89 -5.47 2.66 -5.74
CA GLU A 89 -5.87 4.05 -5.88
C GLU A 89 -4.64 4.87 -6.21
N ILE A 90 -4.70 5.58 -7.34
CA ILE A 90 -3.65 6.47 -7.83
C ILE A 90 -4.26 7.79 -8.29
N ALA A 91 -3.49 8.87 -8.18
CA ALA A 91 -3.89 10.19 -8.63
C ALA A 91 -2.74 10.93 -9.32
N ASP A 92 -3.04 11.93 -10.14
CA ASP A 92 -2.03 12.91 -10.53
C ASP A 92 -1.80 13.90 -9.39
N THR A 93 -0.55 14.22 -9.13
CA THR A 93 -0.19 15.34 -8.24
C THR A 93 -0.25 16.66 -9.00
N ILE A 94 -0.31 17.77 -8.26
CA ILE A 94 -0.19 19.13 -8.82
C ILE A 94 1.14 19.39 -9.54
N TYR A 95 2.15 18.52 -9.35
CA TYR A 95 3.48 18.61 -9.97
C TYR A 95 3.66 17.62 -11.13
N TYR A 96 2.55 17.12 -11.70
CA TYR A 96 2.58 16.18 -12.82
C TYR A 96 3.36 14.89 -12.52
N GLN A 97 3.33 14.45 -11.26
CA GLN A 97 3.84 13.15 -10.82
C GLN A 97 2.68 12.22 -10.49
N LEU A 98 2.93 10.91 -10.47
CA LEU A 98 1.92 9.94 -10.06
C LEU A 98 1.94 9.82 -8.53
N GLU A 99 0.78 9.84 -7.89
CA GLU A 99 0.63 9.49 -6.49
C GLU A 99 0.06 8.07 -6.38
N LEU A 100 0.71 7.21 -5.60
CA LEU A 100 0.18 5.94 -5.13
C LEU A 100 -0.47 6.16 -3.77
N SER A 101 -1.78 6.40 -3.76
CA SER A 101 -2.54 6.77 -2.57
C SER A 101 -2.91 5.55 -1.72
N LEU A 102 -3.31 4.43 -2.36
CA LEU A 102 -3.65 3.20 -1.64
C LEU A 102 -3.41 1.95 -2.45
N ILE A 103 -2.89 0.90 -1.79
CA ILE A 103 -2.71 -0.42 -2.38
C ILE A 103 -3.04 -1.53 -1.37
N VAL A 104 -3.87 -2.48 -1.79
CA VAL A 104 -4.09 -3.75 -1.09
C VAL A 104 -3.99 -4.88 -2.10
N ILE A 105 -3.21 -5.92 -1.77
CA ILE A 105 -3.14 -7.15 -2.56
C ILE A 105 -3.24 -8.34 -1.59
N GLY A 106 -4.47 -8.78 -1.32
CA GLY A 106 -4.79 -9.82 -0.35
C GLY A 106 -4.97 -11.19 -1.00
N ASP A 107 -4.52 -12.24 -0.33
CA ASP A 107 -4.77 -13.62 -0.72
C ASP A 107 -6.23 -13.98 -0.45
N PRO A 108 -7.07 -14.24 -1.47
CA PRO A 108 -8.49 -14.56 -1.28
C PRO A 108 -8.71 -15.85 -0.50
N ASN A 109 -7.71 -16.74 -0.46
CA ASN A 109 -7.79 -18.02 0.25
C ASN A 109 -7.29 -17.92 1.70
N ALA A 110 -6.65 -16.82 2.08
CA ALA A 110 -6.21 -16.59 3.45
C ALA A 110 -7.38 -16.16 4.34
N PRO A 111 -7.34 -16.45 5.65
CA PRO A 111 -8.30 -15.92 6.61
C PRO A 111 -8.41 -14.39 6.53
N PHE A 112 -9.64 -13.89 6.70
CA PHE A 112 -9.97 -12.48 6.78
C PHE A 112 -10.09 -12.04 8.25
N PHE A 113 -9.51 -10.90 8.57
CA PHE A 113 -9.65 -10.23 9.87
C PHE A 113 -10.23 -8.83 9.67
N ASP A 114 -11.34 -8.53 10.33
CA ASP A 114 -12.10 -7.29 10.10
C ASP A 114 -11.54 -6.12 10.91
N VAL A 115 -10.27 -5.78 10.64
CA VAL A 115 -9.54 -4.69 11.32
C VAL A 115 -10.01 -3.30 10.90
N TYR A 116 -10.83 -3.20 9.84
CA TYR A 116 -11.35 -1.94 9.31
C TYR A 116 -12.75 -1.59 9.79
N HIS A 117 -13.42 -2.45 10.54
CA HIS A 117 -14.72 -2.10 11.11
C HIS A 117 -14.67 -2.23 12.62
N ASP A 118 -15.25 -1.26 13.33
CA ASP A 118 -15.41 -1.36 14.77
C ASP A 118 -16.39 -2.50 15.15
N ARG A 119 -16.55 -2.76 16.44
CA ARG A 119 -17.48 -3.79 16.96
C ARG A 119 -18.95 -3.56 16.60
N PHE A 120 -19.30 -2.37 16.11
CA PHE A 120 -20.65 -1.97 15.68
C PHE A 120 -20.81 -1.98 14.15
N GLY A 121 -19.73 -2.27 13.40
CA GLY A 121 -19.73 -2.36 11.94
C GLY A 121 -19.46 -1.03 11.23
N HIS A 122 -19.06 0.03 11.93
CA HIS A 122 -18.67 1.28 11.28
C HIS A 122 -17.28 1.17 10.66
N ARG A 123 -17.09 1.75 9.47
CA ARG A 123 -15.78 1.80 8.83
C ARG A 123 -14.81 2.66 9.63
N ASN A 124 -13.69 2.05 9.98
CA ASN A 124 -12.49 2.66 10.51
C ASN A 124 -11.60 3.06 9.34
N TYR A 125 -11.64 4.34 8.92
CA TYR A 125 -10.75 4.85 7.88
C TYR A 125 -9.33 4.94 8.47
N PHE A 126 -8.60 3.83 8.47
CA PHE A 126 -7.18 3.76 8.87
C PHE A 126 -6.90 4.45 10.23
N ALA A 127 -7.62 4.05 11.28
CA ALA A 127 -7.52 4.55 12.66
C ALA A 127 -8.22 5.89 13.00
N THR A 128 -9.12 6.39 12.15
CA THR A 128 -10.00 7.53 12.50
C THR A 128 -11.25 7.16 13.32
N ALA A 129 -11.56 5.86 13.48
CA ALA A 129 -12.65 5.36 14.32
C ALA A 129 -12.13 4.41 15.43
N GLU A 130 -13.03 3.93 16.30
CA GLU A 130 -12.69 2.97 17.37
C GLU A 130 -11.98 1.71 16.80
N ARG A 131 -10.87 1.30 17.45
CA ARG A 131 -10.11 0.10 17.08
C ARG A 131 -10.90 -1.17 17.36
N ASN A 132 -10.82 -2.14 16.44
CA ASN A 132 -11.33 -3.50 16.68
C ASN A 132 -10.23 -4.38 17.27
N ILE A 133 -10.01 -4.26 18.58
CA ILE A 133 -8.92 -4.93 19.30
C ILE A 133 -8.98 -6.46 19.18
N GLU A 134 -10.18 -7.04 19.09
CA GLU A 134 -10.35 -8.49 18.95
C GLU A 134 -9.80 -8.98 17.60
N GLU A 135 -10.20 -8.33 16.51
CA GLU A 135 -9.73 -8.68 15.16
C GLU A 135 -8.25 -8.36 14.97
N GLU A 136 -7.76 -7.24 15.52
CA GLU A 136 -6.33 -6.92 15.54
C GLU A 136 -5.51 -7.97 16.30
N THR A 137 -6.04 -8.48 17.41
CA THR A 137 -5.40 -9.58 18.16
C THR A 137 -5.31 -10.85 17.33
N LYS A 138 -6.37 -11.21 16.59
CA LYS A 138 -6.37 -12.38 15.69
C LYS A 138 -5.39 -12.18 14.53
N ALA A 139 -5.40 -11.00 13.92
CA ALA A 139 -4.49 -10.63 12.83
C ALA A 139 -3.01 -10.68 13.26
N LEU A 140 -2.69 -10.11 14.43
CA LEU A 140 -1.36 -10.20 15.04
C LEU A 140 -0.94 -11.65 15.22
N LYS A 141 -1.78 -12.50 15.83
CA LYS A 141 -1.47 -13.92 16.02
C LYS A 141 -1.29 -14.68 14.71
N ALA A 142 -1.92 -14.22 13.64
CA ALA A 142 -1.75 -14.76 12.28
C ALA A 142 -0.50 -14.22 11.55
N GLY A 143 0.29 -13.36 12.19
CA GLY A 143 1.52 -12.79 11.64
C GLY A 143 1.29 -11.63 10.67
N LEU A 144 0.11 -10.99 10.70
CA LEU A 144 -0.18 -9.82 9.89
C LEU A 144 0.38 -8.53 10.52
N TYR A 145 0.60 -7.52 9.68
CA TYR A 145 0.94 -6.16 10.12
C TYR A 145 -0.33 -5.37 10.53
N PRO A 146 -0.19 -4.24 11.24
CA PRO A 146 -1.32 -3.33 11.47
C PRO A 146 -2.04 -2.95 10.18
N HIS A 147 -3.36 -2.79 10.26
CA HIS A 147 -4.26 -2.51 9.12
C HIS A 147 -4.31 -3.57 8.02
N GLN A 148 -3.66 -4.72 8.17
CA GLN A 148 -3.72 -5.77 7.18
C GLN A 148 -4.86 -6.75 7.51
N SER A 149 -5.84 -6.87 6.61
CA SER A 149 -6.98 -7.79 6.79
C SER A 149 -6.71 -9.21 6.31
N ARG A 150 -5.73 -9.40 5.41
CA ARG A 150 -5.33 -10.70 4.85
C ARG A 150 -3.84 -10.76 4.59
N LYS A 151 -3.30 -11.98 4.57
CA LYS A 151 -1.94 -12.23 4.07
C LYS A 151 -1.80 -11.70 2.64
N GLY A 152 -0.69 -11.04 2.35
CA GLY A 152 -0.42 -10.49 1.02
C GLY A 152 0.07 -11.54 0.01
N LEU A 153 -0.09 -11.26 -1.28
CA LEU A 153 0.32 -12.15 -2.39
C LEU A 153 1.74 -11.89 -2.95
N ASN A 154 2.52 -10.98 -2.35
CA ASN A 154 3.85 -10.58 -2.84
C ASN A 154 3.87 -10.10 -4.30
N LEU A 155 2.81 -9.44 -4.77
CA LEU A 155 2.70 -8.95 -6.16
C LEU A 155 3.05 -7.47 -6.34
N PHE A 156 3.51 -6.80 -5.28
CA PHE A 156 3.80 -5.36 -5.36
C PHE A 156 4.89 -5.03 -6.38
N ASP A 157 5.92 -5.87 -6.54
CA ASP A 157 6.97 -5.62 -7.55
C ASP A 157 6.38 -5.60 -8.97
N ASN A 158 5.46 -6.52 -9.27
CA ASN A 158 4.79 -6.57 -10.56
C ASN A 158 3.86 -5.36 -10.78
N LEU A 159 3.17 -4.90 -9.74
CA LEU A 159 2.42 -3.65 -9.81
C LEU A 159 3.36 -2.46 -10.05
N LEU A 160 4.47 -2.37 -9.31
CA LEU A 160 5.42 -1.26 -9.43
C LEU A 160 6.00 -1.19 -10.83
N GLU A 161 6.36 -2.32 -11.45
CA GLU A 161 6.79 -2.39 -12.85
C GLU A 161 5.74 -1.83 -13.82
N ASN A 162 4.46 -2.16 -13.60
CA ASN A 162 3.35 -1.63 -14.41
C ASN A 162 3.18 -0.11 -14.24
N LEU A 163 3.28 0.39 -13.00
CA LEU A 163 3.22 1.82 -12.71
C LEU A 163 4.41 2.57 -13.32
N GLU A 164 5.63 2.05 -13.19
CA GLU A 164 6.81 2.67 -13.81
C GLU A 164 6.70 2.69 -15.33
N SER A 165 6.13 1.64 -15.94
CA SER A 165 5.84 1.62 -17.38
C SER A 165 4.87 2.72 -17.77
N PHE A 166 3.75 2.83 -17.06
CA PHE A 166 2.79 3.90 -17.28
C PHE A 166 3.43 5.29 -17.15
N CYS A 167 4.25 5.52 -16.11
CA CYS A 167 4.97 6.77 -15.93
C CYS A 167 5.91 7.09 -17.09
N ARG A 168 6.62 6.10 -17.66
CA ARG A 168 7.47 6.32 -18.84
C ARG A 168 6.68 6.79 -20.06
N TYR A 169 5.49 6.23 -20.31
CA TYR A 169 4.66 6.61 -21.46
C TYR A 169 3.89 7.91 -21.25
N THR A 170 3.67 8.30 -19.99
CA THR A 170 3.03 9.56 -19.60
C THR A 170 4.05 10.61 -19.14
N GLU A 171 5.34 10.42 -19.43
CA GLU A 171 6.41 11.39 -19.15
C GLU A 171 6.50 11.84 -17.67
N LYS A 172 6.05 11.00 -16.74
CA LYS A 172 6.17 11.22 -15.30
C LYS A 172 7.51 10.70 -14.79
N HIS A 173 8.10 11.39 -13.83
CA HIS A 173 9.46 11.10 -13.34
C HIS A 173 9.50 10.50 -11.93
N LEU A 174 8.42 10.64 -11.17
CA LEU A 174 8.31 10.17 -9.80
C LEU A 174 6.95 9.49 -9.56
N ILE A 175 6.97 8.50 -8.65
CA ILE A 175 5.78 8.00 -7.95
C ILE A 175 5.88 8.47 -6.49
N GLU A 176 4.96 9.29 -6.03
CA GLU A 176 4.84 9.73 -4.64
C GLU A 176 3.90 8.81 -3.87
N THR A 177 4.08 8.68 -2.55
CA THR A 177 3.16 7.90 -1.70
C THR A 177 3.25 8.35 -0.24
N ASP A 178 2.12 8.26 0.48
CA ASP A 178 2.11 8.22 1.94
C ASP A 178 2.13 6.74 2.37
N PRO A 179 3.10 6.30 3.17
CA PRO A 179 3.15 4.91 3.61
C PRO A 179 2.00 4.52 4.55
N LEU A 180 1.32 5.47 5.21
CA LEU A 180 0.23 5.24 6.18
C LEU A 180 0.62 4.40 7.42
N GLY A 181 1.85 3.87 7.50
CA GLY A 181 2.32 3.07 8.61
C GLY A 181 3.82 2.76 8.55
N TYR A 182 4.40 2.44 9.71
CA TYR A 182 5.84 2.20 9.85
C TYR A 182 6.34 1.03 8.98
N ALA A 183 5.63 -0.10 8.98
CA ALA A 183 6.02 -1.25 8.15
C ALA A 183 5.99 -0.92 6.67
N SER A 184 4.98 -0.18 6.22
CA SER A 184 4.85 0.26 4.83
C SER A 184 6.00 1.18 4.43
N ALA A 185 6.43 2.09 5.31
CA ALA A 185 7.58 2.96 5.04
C ALA A 185 8.86 2.14 4.82
N ILE A 186 9.17 1.21 5.72
CA ILE A 186 10.33 0.30 5.57
C ILE A 186 10.17 -0.63 4.35
N PHE A 187 8.94 -1.04 4.03
CA PHE A 187 8.67 -1.81 2.82
C PHE A 187 9.00 -1.00 1.57
N TYR A 188 8.54 0.25 1.47
CA TYR A 188 8.83 1.13 0.33
C TYR A 188 10.33 1.45 0.19
N GLU A 189 11.07 1.62 1.29
CA GLU A 189 12.54 1.74 1.24
C GLU A 189 13.18 0.56 0.48
N LYS A 190 12.77 -0.67 0.81
CA LYS A 190 13.25 -1.89 0.14
C LYS A 190 12.84 -1.96 -1.34
N LYS A 191 11.79 -1.22 -1.73
CA LYS A 191 11.34 -1.08 -3.12
C LYS A 191 12.01 0.08 -3.87
N GLY A 192 12.98 0.73 -3.23
CA GLY A 192 13.78 1.79 -3.84
C GLY A 192 13.19 3.19 -3.69
N PHE A 193 12.22 3.36 -2.79
CA PHE A 193 11.68 4.68 -2.45
C PHE A 193 12.63 5.40 -1.48
N GLY A 194 12.59 6.73 -1.53
CA GLY A 194 13.21 7.63 -0.56
C GLY A 194 12.16 8.50 0.11
N TYR A 195 12.61 9.49 0.88
CA TYR A 195 11.73 10.39 1.63
C TYR A 195 11.76 11.80 1.04
N ILE A 196 10.57 12.34 0.79
CA ILE A 196 10.35 13.79 0.68
C ILE A 196 10.35 14.37 2.09
N ASP A 197 9.61 13.73 3.01
CA ASP A 197 9.56 14.10 4.42
C ASP A 197 9.47 12.84 5.32
N GLY A 198 9.87 12.96 6.59
CA GLY A 198 9.73 11.91 7.59
C GLY A 198 11.00 11.07 7.86
N LYS A 199 12.06 11.20 7.05
CA LYS A 199 13.31 10.43 7.23
C LYS A 199 13.92 10.58 8.64
N LYS A 200 13.93 11.80 9.18
CA LYS A 200 14.44 12.09 10.53
C LYS A 200 13.64 11.36 11.60
N LEU A 201 12.32 11.31 11.45
CA LEU A 201 11.44 10.57 12.36
C LEU A 201 11.74 9.07 12.29
N MET A 202 11.87 8.50 11.08
CA MET A 202 12.19 7.09 10.90
C MET A 202 13.52 6.67 11.57
N LEU A 203 14.57 7.48 11.40
CA LEU A 203 15.86 7.25 12.07
C LEU A 203 15.77 7.40 13.59
N LYS A 204 14.94 8.34 14.09
CA LYS A 204 14.69 8.50 15.53
C LYS A 204 13.95 7.28 16.08
N ILE A 205 12.91 6.80 15.38
CA ILE A 205 12.17 5.59 15.74
C ILE A 205 13.12 4.40 15.87
N ASP A 206 13.98 4.19 14.87
CA ASP A 206 14.94 3.10 14.88
C ASP A 206 15.87 3.15 16.10
N LYS A 207 16.48 4.32 16.36
CA LYS A 207 17.34 4.54 17.52
C LYS A 207 16.62 4.28 18.84
N GLU A 208 15.40 4.79 19.00
CA GLU A 208 14.67 4.72 20.27
C GLU A 208 14.09 3.32 20.58
N PHE A 209 14.01 2.43 19.58
CA PHE A 209 13.68 1.03 19.79
C PHE A 209 14.87 0.16 20.23
N TYR A 210 16.11 0.65 20.19
CA TYR A 210 17.24 -0.08 20.76
C TYR A 210 17.19 -0.08 22.31
N PRO A 211 17.85 -1.05 22.98
CA PRO A 211 17.99 -1.05 24.42
C PRO A 211 18.41 0.32 24.97
N GLU A 212 17.85 0.69 26.11
CA GLU A 212 17.91 2.04 26.73
C GLU A 212 17.09 3.16 26.08
N GLY A 213 16.62 2.98 24.85
CA GLY A 213 15.74 3.93 24.17
C GLY A 213 14.35 4.07 24.80
N LEU A 214 13.70 5.20 24.57
CA LEU A 214 12.39 5.51 25.16
C LEU A 214 11.29 4.58 24.62
N LEU A 215 11.35 4.20 23.34
CA LEU A 215 10.39 3.26 22.76
C LEU A 215 10.64 1.83 23.26
N TYR A 216 11.91 1.43 23.42
CA TYR A 216 12.27 0.15 24.01
C TYR A 216 11.70 0.00 25.44
N LYS A 217 11.80 1.05 26.25
CA LYS A 217 11.25 1.08 27.62
C LYS A 217 9.72 0.97 27.67
N LYS A 218 9.02 1.28 26.57
CA LYS A 218 7.57 1.08 26.41
C LYS A 218 7.17 -0.31 25.94
N LEU A 219 8.12 -1.17 25.56
CA LEU A 219 7.88 -2.57 25.24
C LEU A 219 7.84 -3.42 26.53
N ASP A 220 6.94 -3.07 27.43
CA ASP A 220 6.89 -3.52 28.84
C ASP A 220 6.09 -4.82 29.06
N ASN A 221 5.68 -5.50 27.99
CA ASN A 221 4.81 -6.68 28.01
C ASN A 221 3.41 -6.45 28.62
N SER A 222 2.98 -5.19 28.80
CA SER A 222 1.65 -4.84 29.35
C SER A 222 0.50 -5.41 28.52
N ASN A 223 0.69 -5.57 27.21
CA ASN A 223 -0.27 -6.18 26.30
C ASN A 223 0.44 -6.96 25.18
N ILE A 224 -0.34 -7.55 24.27
CA ILE A 224 0.17 -8.36 23.15
C ILE A 224 0.89 -7.55 22.06
N PHE A 225 0.62 -6.24 21.98
CA PHE A 225 1.18 -5.31 20.99
C PHE A 225 2.53 -4.70 21.45
N ARG A 226 2.88 -4.82 22.74
CA ARG A 226 4.07 -4.21 23.35
C ARG A 226 5.02 -5.23 23.98
N LYS A 227 5.29 -6.34 23.29
CA LYS A 227 6.23 -7.36 23.79
C LYS A 227 7.67 -6.85 23.75
N GLN A 228 8.46 -7.17 24.78
CA GLN A 228 9.84 -6.72 24.86
C GLN A 228 10.65 -7.17 23.63
N GLU A 229 10.44 -8.40 23.14
CA GLU A 229 11.12 -8.94 21.95
C GLU A 229 10.85 -8.18 20.64
N TYR A 230 9.83 -7.32 20.58
CA TYR A 230 9.46 -6.59 19.36
C TYR A 230 10.49 -5.54 18.93
N TRP A 231 11.43 -5.22 19.81
CA TRP A 231 12.40 -4.16 19.60
C TRP A 231 13.30 -4.35 18.38
N ASN A 232 13.55 -5.59 17.94
CA ASN A 232 14.54 -5.91 16.91
C ASN A 232 13.95 -6.28 15.55
N ASN A 233 12.64 -6.14 15.36
CA ASN A 233 12.00 -6.50 14.10
C ASN A 233 10.89 -5.52 13.71
N VAL A 234 10.72 -5.30 12.41
CA VAL A 234 9.76 -4.32 11.87
C VAL A 234 8.33 -4.68 12.27
N TRP A 235 7.98 -5.96 12.27
CA TRP A 235 6.63 -6.45 12.58
C TRP A 235 6.17 -6.07 13.99
N GLY A 236 6.98 -6.37 15.00
CA GLY A 236 6.71 -6.02 16.39
C GLY A 236 6.71 -4.51 16.62
N ARG A 237 7.70 -3.79 16.07
CA ARG A 237 7.75 -2.31 16.14
C ARG A 237 6.48 -1.68 15.57
N SER A 238 5.98 -2.17 14.44
CA SER A 238 4.74 -1.66 13.83
C SER A 238 3.53 -1.82 14.73
N TRP A 239 3.36 -2.98 15.37
CA TRP A 239 2.26 -3.18 16.32
C TRP A 239 2.37 -2.28 17.54
N ALA A 240 3.58 -2.12 18.10
CA ALA A 240 3.77 -1.21 19.22
C ALA A 240 3.46 0.24 18.83
N ILE A 241 3.91 0.69 17.64
CA ILE A 241 3.60 2.02 17.09
C ILE A 241 2.10 2.21 16.91
N HIS A 242 1.42 1.23 16.30
CA HIS A 242 -0.05 1.22 16.14
C HIS A 242 -0.77 1.29 17.48
N ASP A 243 -0.21 0.66 18.51
CA ASP A 243 -0.73 0.70 19.88
C ASP A 243 -0.42 2.02 20.63
N GLY A 244 0.26 2.97 19.98
CA GLY A 244 0.43 4.34 20.49
C GLY A 244 1.75 4.64 21.20
N VAL A 245 2.74 3.73 21.17
CA VAL A 245 4.01 3.94 21.90
C VAL A 245 4.79 5.18 21.45
N LEU A 246 4.66 5.62 20.19
CA LEU A 246 5.30 6.85 19.71
C LEU A 246 4.76 8.09 20.44
N LYS A 247 3.44 8.20 20.56
CA LYS A 247 2.79 9.33 21.21
C LYS A 247 3.11 9.35 22.70
N GLU A 248 3.08 8.18 23.33
CA GLU A 248 3.36 8.05 24.76
C GLU A 248 4.82 8.31 25.14
N ALA A 249 5.78 7.85 24.34
CA ALA A 249 7.20 7.94 24.67
C ALA A 249 7.85 9.23 24.16
N LEU A 250 7.46 9.67 22.97
CA LEU A 250 8.15 10.72 22.22
C LEU A 250 7.26 11.95 21.96
N GLY A 251 5.97 11.91 22.30
CA GLY A 251 5.03 13.01 22.06
C GLY A 251 4.74 13.26 20.58
N VAL A 252 4.99 12.28 19.70
CA VAL A 252 4.79 12.39 18.25
C VAL A 252 3.89 11.27 17.74
N GLU A 253 3.14 11.55 16.68
CA GLU A 253 2.34 10.56 15.96
C GLU A 253 3.09 10.08 14.72
N PHE A 254 2.75 8.91 14.20
CA PHE A 254 3.25 8.44 12.91
C PHE A 254 2.45 9.12 11.80
N ASN A 255 2.76 10.38 11.50
CA ASN A 255 2.10 11.17 10.47
C ASN A 255 3.12 11.99 9.67
N HIS A 256 2.65 12.64 8.60
CA HIS A 256 3.47 13.50 7.74
C HIS A 256 4.71 12.80 7.15
N ILE A 257 4.58 11.51 6.84
CA ILE A 257 5.61 10.78 6.09
C ILE A 257 5.23 10.85 4.62
N LYS A 258 6.15 11.36 3.80
CA LYS A 258 5.94 11.39 2.36
C LYS A 258 7.15 10.79 1.67
N MET A 259 6.90 9.80 0.82
CA MET A 259 7.93 9.04 0.12
C MET A 259 7.82 9.24 -1.39
N TYR A 260 8.92 8.97 -2.08
CA TYR A 260 8.97 9.04 -3.55
C TYR A 260 9.84 7.95 -4.13
N LYS A 261 9.48 7.49 -5.32
CA LYS A 261 10.25 6.56 -6.15
C LYS A 261 10.56 7.24 -7.48
N PRO A 262 11.84 7.54 -7.76
CA PRO A 262 12.23 7.97 -9.10
C PRO A 262 12.04 6.82 -10.09
N ILE A 263 11.48 7.11 -11.27
CA ILE A 263 11.35 6.13 -12.34
C ILE A 263 12.75 5.70 -12.81
N ASP A 264 12.91 4.40 -13.08
CA ASP A 264 14.15 3.76 -13.56
C ASP A 264 15.36 3.83 -12.61
N LYS A 265 15.16 4.27 -11.36
CA LYS A 265 16.21 4.30 -10.32
C LYS A 265 15.71 3.73 -9.01
N LYS A 266 16.54 2.92 -8.36
CA LYS A 266 16.29 2.43 -6.99
C LYS A 266 17.15 3.21 -6.01
N LEU A 267 16.52 3.87 -5.05
CA LEU A 267 17.24 4.52 -3.95
C LEU A 267 17.65 3.47 -2.91
N GLN A 268 18.83 3.64 -2.31
CA GLN A 268 19.35 2.74 -1.28
C GLN A 268 19.14 3.35 0.11
N VAL A 269 17.89 3.61 0.46
CA VAL A 269 17.53 4.11 1.79
C VAL A 269 17.31 2.93 2.72
N ASN A 270 17.82 3.04 3.94
CA ASN A 270 17.55 2.10 5.02
C ASN A 270 17.46 2.87 6.33
N THR A 271 16.28 2.95 6.92
CA THR A 271 16.08 3.56 8.24
C THR A 271 15.79 2.53 9.33
N PHE A 272 15.70 1.24 8.99
CA PHE A 272 15.68 0.14 9.95
C PHE A 272 17.07 -0.52 9.99
N MET A 273 17.95 0.01 10.82
CA MET A 273 19.30 -0.54 10.95
C MET A 273 19.19 -1.80 11.81
N THR A 274 19.61 -2.95 11.30
CA THR A 274 19.86 -4.14 12.13
C THR A 274 21.29 -4.04 12.66
N GLN A 275 21.49 -3.92 13.97
CA GLN A 275 22.81 -4.08 14.55
C GLN A 275 23.27 -5.53 14.36
N GLY A 276 24.27 -5.73 13.49
CA GLY A 276 25.20 -6.86 13.46
C GLY A 276 24.62 -8.27 13.38
N VAL A 277 24.53 -8.80 12.16
CA VAL A 277 25.30 -10.01 11.87
C VAL A 277 26.48 -9.53 11.03
N ILE A 278 27.63 -9.36 11.67
CA ILE A 278 28.93 -9.56 11.02
C ILE A 278 29.22 -11.04 11.17
#